data_AF-A0AAV0Z1H9-F1
#
_entry.id   AF-A0AAV0Z1H9-F1
#
_cell.length_a   1.000
_cell.length_b   1.000
_cell.length_c   1.000
_cell.angle_alpha   90.00
_cell.angle_beta   90.00
_cell.angle_gamma   90.00
#
_symmetry.space_group_name_H-M   'P 1'
#
loop_
_entity.id
_entity.type
_entity.pdbx_description
1 polymer ?
#
loop_
_entity_poly.entity_id
_entity_poly.type
_entity_poly.pdbx_seq_one_letter_code
_entity_poly.pdbx_strand_id
1 'polypeptide(L)'
;MFVKAWAYLCNKIIEFETPNLLLELEPLFNRDIIKGTNENNAIKILLKIPPTEKENKLSLKISPSEPKLKDSLRATFKLTREYLDKIKQYVLSNWEIFNPNESNPETLSSFILTCAYSLVCIAKAIHGVEIEKENFVLVFAINCRSRPEKVEIVSIDRDLPIGFRDSKDGSGEVEICLVLNKHVMDHFSTLFLEGLSCN
;
A
#
# COMPACT_ATOMS: atom_id res chain seq x y z
N MET A 1 -9.94 11.79 -2.22
CA MET A 1 -10.83 12.77 -2.89
C MET A 1 -11.15 13.94 -1.96
N PHE A 2 -11.81 13.74 -0.81
CA PHE A 2 -12.20 14.81 0.11
C PHE A 2 -11.11 15.85 0.43
N VAL A 3 -9.94 15.43 0.93
CA VAL A 3 -8.86 16.37 1.29
C VAL A 3 -8.38 17.18 0.08
N LYS A 4 -8.36 16.59 -1.12
CA LYS A 4 -8.02 17.30 -2.36
C LYS A 4 -9.11 18.30 -2.75
N ALA A 5 -10.37 17.91 -2.67
CA ALA A 5 -11.52 18.78 -2.90
C ALA A 5 -11.52 19.97 -1.94
N TRP A 6 -11.29 19.71 -0.65
CA TRP A 6 -11.20 20.74 0.37
C TRP A 6 -10.03 21.70 0.12
N ALA A 7 -8.83 21.18 -0.14
CA ALA A 7 -7.67 22.02 -0.45
C ALA A 7 -7.90 22.87 -1.72
N TYR A 8 -8.52 22.28 -2.75
CA TYR A 8 -8.88 22.99 -3.98
C TYR A 8 -9.86 24.14 -3.70
N LEU A 9 -10.92 23.88 -2.93
CA LEU A 9 -11.90 24.91 -2.56
C LEU A 9 -11.24 26.01 -1.73
N CYS A 10 -10.38 25.67 -0.78
CA CYS A 10 -9.62 26.64 0.00
C CYS A 10 -8.78 27.55 -0.91
N ASN A 11 -8.13 27.01 -1.94
CA ASN A 11 -7.36 27.81 -2.88
C ASN A 11 -8.25 28.75 -3.71
N LYS A 12 -9.39 28.25 -4.20
CA LYS A 12 -10.33 29.05 -5.02
C LYS A 12 -10.99 30.20 -4.26
N ILE A 13 -11.28 29.99 -2.98
CA ILE A 13 -11.83 31.04 -2.10
C ILE A 13 -10.81 32.18 -1.92
N ILE A 14 -9.52 31.86 -1.87
CA ILE A 14 -8.44 32.86 -1.79
C ILE A 14 -8.35 33.71 -3.08
N GLU A 15 -8.69 33.13 -4.23
CA GLU A 15 -8.69 33.79 -5.54
C GLU A 15 -9.97 34.61 -5.83
N PHE A 16 -10.90 34.74 -4.88
CA PHE A 16 -12.21 35.42 -5.02
C PHE A 16 -13.11 34.87 -6.16
N GLU A 17 -12.89 33.63 -6.60
CA GLU A 17 -13.75 32.95 -7.57
C GLU A 17 -14.91 32.22 -6.88
N THR A 18 -16.05 32.06 -7.57
CA THR A 18 -17.13 31.19 -7.08
C THR A 18 -16.65 29.74 -7.00
N PRO A 19 -16.68 29.10 -5.82
CA PRO A 19 -16.04 27.81 -5.63
C PRO A 19 -16.91 26.68 -6.19
N ASN A 20 -16.65 26.31 -7.45
CA ASN A 20 -17.20 25.08 -8.05
C ASN A 20 -16.13 23.98 -8.01
N LEU A 21 -16.51 22.78 -7.61
CA LEU A 21 -15.62 21.62 -7.64
C LEU A 21 -15.34 21.20 -9.08
N LEU A 22 -14.14 20.66 -9.32
CA LEU A 22 -13.85 19.93 -10.54
C LEU A 22 -14.65 18.63 -10.54
N LEU A 23 -15.16 18.21 -11.71
CA LEU A 23 -15.94 16.98 -11.87
C LEU A 23 -15.22 15.74 -11.30
N GLU A 24 -13.89 15.68 -11.40
CA GLU A 24 -13.07 14.60 -10.83
C GLU A 24 -13.03 14.57 -9.29
N LEU A 25 -13.40 15.68 -8.63
CA LEU A 25 -13.45 15.82 -7.19
C LEU A 25 -14.89 15.75 -6.65
N GLU A 26 -15.87 15.69 -7.54
CA GLU A 26 -17.27 15.51 -7.17
C GLU A 26 -17.55 14.07 -6.73
N PRO A 27 -18.08 13.87 -5.52
CA PRO A 27 -18.43 12.54 -5.05
C PRO A 27 -19.67 12.00 -5.78
N LEU A 28 -19.55 10.78 -6.33
CA LEU A 28 -20.69 10.05 -6.87
C LEU A 28 -21.46 9.35 -5.74
N PHE A 29 -22.68 9.79 -5.48
CA PHE A 29 -23.52 9.25 -4.39
C PHE A 29 -24.49 8.16 -4.83
N ASN A 30 -24.76 8.03 -6.14
CA ASN A 30 -25.66 7.00 -6.65
C ASN A 30 -25.08 5.61 -6.38
N ARG A 31 -25.72 4.84 -5.50
CA ARG A 31 -25.28 3.49 -5.10
C ARG A 31 -25.81 2.39 -6.01
N ASP A 32 -26.82 2.68 -6.83
CA ASP A 32 -27.47 1.69 -7.70
C ASP A 32 -26.54 1.22 -8.84
N ILE A 33 -25.48 1.98 -9.10
CA ILE A 33 -24.41 1.59 -10.04
C ILE A 33 -23.60 0.38 -9.53
N ILE A 34 -23.60 0.13 -8.22
CA ILE A 34 -22.90 -1.00 -7.61
C ILE A 34 -23.81 -2.22 -7.71
N LYS A 35 -23.65 -2.99 -8.79
CA LYS A 35 -24.37 -4.25 -8.97
C LYS A 35 -23.81 -5.30 -8.01
N GLY A 36 -24.53 -5.62 -6.94
CA GLY A 36 -24.15 -6.66 -5.99
C GLY A 36 -24.21 -8.05 -6.63
N THR A 37 -23.08 -8.70 -6.86
CA THR A 37 -23.03 -10.13 -7.14
C THR A 37 -23.04 -10.89 -5.82
N ASN A 38 -24.17 -11.52 -5.48
CA ASN A 38 -24.38 -12.38 -4.30
C ASN A 38 -23.79 -11.80 -3.00
N GLU A 39 -24.60 -10.97 -2.33
CA GLU A 39 -24.35 -10.29 -1.05
C GLU A 39 -23.75 -11.20 0.05
N ASN A 40 -23.93 -12.51 -0.04
CA ASN A 40 -23.48 -13.48 0.95
C ASN A 40 -21.96 -13.69 1.05
N ASN A 41 -21.14 -13.41 0.02
CA ASN A 41 -19.70 -13.74 0.07
C ASN A 41 -18.83 -12.59 0.60
N ALA A 42 -19.07 -11.35 0.16
CA ALA A 42 -18.32 -10.18 0.63
C ALA A 42 -18.63 -9.86 2.11
N ILE A 43 -19.89 -9.99 2.51
CA ILE A 43 -20.31 -9.83 3.91
C ILE A 43 -19.68 -10.91 4.79
N LYS A 44 -19.54 -12.15 4.31
CA LYS A 44 -18.84 -13.23 5.03
C LYS A 44 -17.36 -12.92 5.28
N ILE A 45 -16.68 -12.28 4.34
CA ILE A 45 -15.27 -11.90 4.49
C ILE A 45 -15.14 -10.74 5.50
N LEU A 46 -16.04 -9.75 5.42
CA LEU A 46 -16.06 -8.63 6.36
C LEU A 46 -16.39 -9.05 7.80
N LEU A 47 -17.25 -10.06 7.96
CA LEU A 47 -17.62 -10.63 9.27
C LEU A 47 -16.55 -11.56 9.88
N LYS A 48 -15.57 -12.03 9.08
CA LYS A 48 -14.47 -12.87 9.55
C LYS A 48 -13.29 -12.06 10.12
N ILE A 49 -13.27 -10.75 9.90
CA ILE A 49 -12.34 -9.85 10.59
C ILE A 49 -12.87 -9.73 12.02
N PRO A 50 -12.14 -10.23 13.03
CA PRO A 50 -12.66 -10.27 14.40
C PRO A 50 -13.00 -8.84 14.82
N PRO A 51 -14.25 -8.54 15.24
CA PRO A 51 -14.57 -7.24 15.77
C PRO A 51 -13.66 -6.99 16.96
N THR A 52 -12.94 -5.87 16.95
CA THR A 52 -12.34 -5.35 18.17
C THR A 52 -13.45 -5.28 19.21
N GLU A 53 -13.26 -6.01 20.31
CA GLU A 53 -14.27 -6.17 21.34
C GLU A 53 -14.77 -4.81 21.85
N LYS A 54 -16.09 -4.72 22.04
CA LYS A 54 -16.78 -3.74 22.91
C LYS A 54 -16.84 -2.27 22.49
N GLU A 55 -17.13 -1.95 21.24
CA GLU A 55 -17.65 -0.61 20.93
C GLU A 55 -19.03 -0.65 20.28
N ASN A 56 -19.91 0.22 20.78
CA ASN A 56 -21.23 0.45 20.22
C ASN A 56 -21.06 0.81 18.74
N LYS A 57 -21.56 -0.05 17.84
CA LYS A 57 -21.46 0.10 16.38
C LYS A 57 -22.07 1.41 15.81
N LEU A 58 -22.70 2.22 16.67
CA LEU A 58 -23.38 3.48 16.33
C LEU A 58 -22.66 4.73 16.87
N SER A 59 -21.53 4.59 17.58
CA SER A 59 -20.77 5.76 18.03
C SER A 59 -19.70 6.15 17.00
N LEU A 60 -19.72 7.41 16.56
CA LEU A 60 -18.62 8.06 15.83
C LEU A 60 -17.42 8.41 16.74
N LYS A 61 -17.38 7.86 17.96
CA LYS A 61 -16.25 8.05 18.86
C LYS A 61 -15.08 7.25 18.29
N ILE A 62 -14.01 7.94 17.96
CA ILE A 62 -12.74 7.31 17.64
C ILE A 62 -12.23 6.72 18.96
N SER A 63 -12.21 5.40 19.06
CA SER A 63 -11.53 4.71 20.16
C SER A 63 -10.08 5.20 20.18
N PRO A 64 -9.54 5.69 21.31
CA PRO A 64 -8.10 5.83 21.43
C PRO A 64 -7.49 4.42 21.38
N SER A 65 -7.03 4.00 20.21
CA SER A 65 -6.20 2.80 20.09
C SER A 65 -4.79 3.21 20.48
N GLU A 66 -4.28 2.67 21.59
CA GLU A 66 -2.84 2.75 21.86
C GLU A 66 -2.07 2.08 20.71
N PRO A 67 -0.93 2.65 20.27
CA PRO A 67 -0.08 1.99 19.29
C PRO A 67 0.33 0.63 19.84
N LYS A 68 -0.07 -0.43 19.15
CA LYS A 68 0.17 -1.82 19.59
C LYS A 68 1.66 -2.16 19.68
N LEU A 69 2.47 -1.48 18.86
CA LEU A 69 3.93 -1.63 18.83
C LEU A 69 4.60 -0.57 19.70
N LYS A 70 5.07 -0.99 20.88
CA LYS A 70 5.94 -0.18 21.75
C LYS A 70 7.33 -0.07 21.11
N ASP A 71 7.94 1.12 21.16
CA ASP A 71 9.27 1.39 20.58
C ASP A 71 9.39 1.11 19.06
N SER A 72 8.29 1.34 18.33
CA SER A 72 8.27 1.27 16.87
C SER A 72 8.73 2.55 16.19
N LEU A 73 9.34 2.39 15.02
CA LEU A 73 9.75 3.46 14.14
C LEU A 73 8.89 3.46 12.89
N ARG A 74 8.47 4.66 12.47
CA ARG A 74 7.89 4.91 11.16
C ARG A 74 8.96 5.51 10.26
N ALA A 75 9.20 4.88 9.11
CA ALA A 75 10.15 5.35 8.12
C ALA A 75 9.57 5.33 6.71
N THR A 76 10.11 6.19 5.86
CA THR A 76 9.77 6.26 4.43
C THR A 76 11.02 5.97 3.62
N PHE A 77 10.92 5.01 2.72
CA PHE A 77 11.97 4.63 1.77
C PHE A 77 11.54 5.00 0.36
N LYS A 78 12.52 5.30 -0.49
CA LYS A 78 12.27 5.66 -1.89
C LYS A 78 12.92 4.65 -2.80
N LEU A 79 12.15 4.16 -3.78
CA LEU A 79 12.68 3.42 -4.91
C LEU A 79 12.70 4.33 -6.13
N THR A 80 13.89 4.53 -6.68
CA THR A 80 14.05 5.31 -7.90
C THR A 80 13.55 4.54 -9.11
N ARG A 81 13.12 5.27 -10.14
CA ARG A 81 12.72 4.65 -11.41
C ARG A 81 13.85 3.82 -12.03
N GLU A 82 15.07 4.34 -12.00
CA GLU A 82 16.26 3.65 -12.51
C GLU A 82 16.44 2.28 -11.85
N TYR A 83 16.24 2.21 -10.53
CA TYR A 83 16.36 0.96 -9.80
C TYR A 83 15.22 -0.01 -10.12
N LEU A 84 13.98 0.49 -10.22
CA LEU A 84 12.85 -0.34 -10.64
C LEU A 84 13.05 -0.93 -12.03
N ASP A 85 13.62 -0.15 -12.96
CA ASP A 85 13.97 -0.61 -14.29
C ASP A 85 15.07 -1.69 -14.25
N LYS A 86 16.08 -1.55 -13.38
CA LYS A 86 17.08 -2.61 -13.16
C LYS A 86 16.47 -3.90 -12.62
N ILE A 87 15.64 -3.84 -11.59
CA ILE A 87 14.93 -5.03 -11.07
C ILE A 87 14.09 -5.65 -12.20
N LYS A 88 13.39 -4.81 -12.96
CA LYS A 88 12.55 -5.27 -14.07
C LYS A 88 13.37 -6.08 -15.08
N GLN A 89 14.52 -5.56 -15.50
CA GLN A 89 15.42 -6.27 -16.41
C GLN A 89 15.94 -7.57 -15.80
N TYR A 90 16.39 -7.52 -14.54
CA TYR A 90 16.85 -8.72 -13.83
C TYR A 90 15.77 -9.81 -13.77
N VAL A 91 14.52 -9.45 -13.48
CA VAL A 91 13.40 -10.40 -13.44
C VAL A 91 13.13 -10.99 -14.82
N LEU A 92 13.14 -10.17 -15.89
CA LEU A 92 12.92 -10.64 -17.26
C LEU A 92 14.04 -11.59 -17.70
N SER A 93 15.31 -11.26 -17.47
CA SER A 93 16.43 -12.12 -17.82
C SER A 93 16.40 -13.46 -17.09
N ASN A 94 16.05 -13.47 -15.80
CA ASN A 94 15.88 -14.73 -15.08
C ASN A 94 14.65 -15.51 -15.56
N TRP A 95 13.56 -14.83 -15.91
CA TRP A 95 12.34 -15.48 -16.40
C TRP A 95 12.61 -16.29 -17.67
N GLU A 96 13.37 -15.74 -18.61
CA GLU A 96 13.76 -16.46 -19.84
C GLU A 96 14.57 -17.73 -19.56
N ILE A 97 15.39 -17.72 -18.50
CA ILE A 97 16.21 -18.87 -18.09
C ILE A 97 15.36 -19.95 -17.43
N PHE A 98 14.48 -19.57 -16.50
CA PHE A 98 13.70 -20.52 -15.71
C PHE A 98 12.41 -20.98 -16.40
N ASN A 99 11.86 -20.19 -17.33
CA ASN A 99 10.60 -20.47 -18.03
C ASN A 99 10.74 -20.32 -19.56
N PRO A 100 11.58 -21.14 -20.22
CA PRO A 100 11.95 -20.96 -21.64
C PRO A 100 10.79 -21.12 -22.63
N ASN A 101 9.68 -21.73 -22.20
CA ASN A 101 8.50 -21.98 -23.04
C ASN A 101 7.31 -21.07 -22.70
N GLU A 102 7.48 -20.14 -21.77
CA GLU A 102 6.41 -19.21 -21.35
C GLU A 102 6.69 -17.81 -21.89
N SER A 103 5.62 -17.08 -22.19
CA SER A 103 5.73 -15.66 -22.51
C SER A 103 6.19 -14.86 -21.28
N ASN A 104 6.70 -13.66 -21.52
CA ASN A 104 7.05 -12.72 -20.45
C ASN A 104 5.88 -12.53 -19.46
N PRO A 105 6.18 -12.29 -18.17
CA PRO A 105 5.15 -12.10 -17.16
C PRO A 105 4.25 -10.93 -17.53
N GLU A 106 2.93 -11.17 -17.54
CA GLU A 106 1.92 -10.18 -18.00
C GLU A 106 1.87 -8.93 -17.11
N THR A 107 2.28 -9.03 -15.85
CA THR A 107 2.15 -7.95 -14.87
C THR A 107 3.46 -7.67 -14.14
N LEU A 108 4.29 -6.82 -14.75
CA LEU A 108 5.56 -6.34 -14.18
C LEU A 108 5.52 -4.81 -13.99
N SER A 109 4.51 -4.36 -13.26
CA SER A 109 4.34 -2.94 -12.92
C SER A 109 5.32 -2.52 -11.82
N SER A 110 5.67 -1.24 -11.78
CA SER A 110 6.47 -0.64 -10.69
C SER A 110 5.91 -0.96 -9.31
N PHE A 111 4.58 -1.03 -9.22
CA PHE A 111 3.87 -1.38 -7.99
C PHE A 111 4.15 -2.83 -7.54
N ILE A 112 4.05 -3.81 -8.45
CA ILE A 112 4.32 -5.22 -8.13
C ILE A 112 5.78 -5.42 -7.75
N LEU A 113 6.71 -4.81 -8.51
CA LEU A 113 8.14 -4.85 -8.22
C LEU A 113 8.45 -4.27 -6.85
N THR A 114 7.87 -3.11 -6.53
CA THR A 114 8.05 -2.46 -5.23
C THR A 114 7.51 -3.32 -4.10
N CYS A 115 6.32 -3.90 -4.26
CA CYS A 115 5.73 -4.79 -3.27
C CYS A 115 6.59 -6.03 -3.02
N ALA A 116 6.95 -6.75 -4.09
CA ALA A 116 7.75 -7.96 -3.99
C ALA A 116 9.11 -7.70 -3.34
N TYR A 117 9.78 -6.63 -3.75
CA TYR A 117 11.06 -6.24 -3.18
C TYR A 117 10.96 -5.89 -1.69
N SER A 118 9.99 -5.03 -1.33
CA SER A 118 9.76 -4.63 0.06
C SER A 118 9.42 -5.83 0.95
N LEU A 119 8.60 -6.75 0.45
CA LEU A 119 8.21 -7.97 1.14
C LEU A 119 9.41 -8.87 1.45
N VAL A 120 10.31 -9.07 0.48
CA VAL A 120 11.51 -9.87 0.69
C VAL A 120 12.42 -9.22 1.74
N CYS A 121 12.60 -7.90 1.70
CA CYS A 121 13.37 -7.18 2.71
C CYS A 121 12.74 -7.29 4.10
N ILE A 122 11.41 -7.16 4.21
CA ILE A 122 10.68 -7.33 5.48
C ILE A 122 10.84 -8.76 6.02
N ALA A 123 10.62 -9.77 5.16
CA ALA A 123 10.73 -11.17 5.55
C ALA A 123 12.13 -11.48 6.11
N LYS A 124 13.17 -11.03 5.40
CA LYS A 124 14.56 -11.19 5.84
C LYS A 124 14.86 -10.41 7.11
N ALA A 125 14.31 -9.20 7.25
CA ALA A 125 14.50 -8.37 8.44
C ALA A 125 13.91 -9.01 9.69
N ILE A 126 12.67 -9.52 9.58
CA ILE A 126 11.99 -10.23 10.66
C ILE A 126 12.74 -11.52 11.00
N HIS A 127 13.05 -12.37 10.02
CA HIS A 127 13.79 -13.61 10.26
C HIS A 127 15.23 -13.41 10.78
N GLY A 128 15.86 -12.27 10.49
CA GLY A 128 17.20 -11.94 10.97
C GLY A 128 17.24 -11.50 12.43
N VAL A 129 16.10 -11.08 12.99
CA VAL A 129 15.99 -10.53 14.35
C VAL A 129 15.18 -11.44 15.27
N GLU A 130 14.13 -12.07 14.76
CA GLU A 130 13.21 -12.92 15.51
C GLU A 130 13.45 -14.40 15.17
N ILE A 131 13.68 -15.21 16.21
CA ILE A 131 14.06 -16.64 16.09
C ILE A 131 12.84 -17.52 15.80
N GLU A 132 11.65 -17.08 16.19
CA GLU A 132 10.40 -17.80 15.97
C GLU A 132 9.85 -17.46 14.57
N LYS A 133 9.52 -18.50 13.79
CA LYS A 133 8.93 -18.34 12.45
C LYS A 133 7.50 -17.83 12.58
N GLU A 134 7.31 -16.53 12.66
CA GLU A 134 5.99 -15.95 12.47
C GLU A 134 5.65 -15.92 10.98
N ASN A 135 4.52 -16.54 10.62
CA ASN A 135 3.93 -16.36 9.30
C ASN A 135 3.31 -14.97 9.26
N PHE A 136 3.84 -14.08 8.43
CA PHE A 136 3.21 -12.79 8.18
C PHE A 136 2.32 -12.85 6.93
N VAL A 137 1.20 -12.13 6.96
CA VAL A 137 0.28 -12.01 5.82
C VAL A 137 0.28 -10.56 5.36
N LEU A 138 0.46 -10.32 4.07
CA LEU A 138 0.24 -9.00 3.50
C LEU A 138 -1.16 -8.92 2.90
N VAL A 139 -1.95 -7.98 3.42
CA VAL A 139 -3.31 -7.71 2.92
C VAL A 139 -3.33 -6.40 2.16
N PHE A 140 -3.91 -6.45 0.97
CA PHE A 140 -4.01 -5.34 0.04
C PHE A 140 -5.46 -4.86 -0.09
N ALA A 141 -5.69 -3.57 0.15
CA ALA A 141 -6.95 -2.92 -0.20
C ALA A 141 -6.92 -2.57 -1.69
N ILE A 142 -7.92 -3.01 -2.45
CA ILE A 142 -8.01 -2.76 -3.90
C ILE A 142 -9.15 -1.78 -4.16
N ASN A 143 -8.86 -0.74 -4.98
CA ASN A 143 -9.89 0.19 -5.43
C ASN A 143 -10.66 -0.39 -6.61
N CYS A 144 -11.85 -0.93 -6.34
CA CYS A 144 -12.68 -1.57 -7.36
C CYS A 144 -13.52 -0.59 -8.21
N ARG A 145 -13.31 0.74 -8.10
CA ARG A 145 -14.08 1.74 -8.87
C ARG A 145 -13.72 1.73 -10.36
N SER A 146 -12.45 1.52 -10.67
CA SER A 146 -11.97 1.20 -12.01
C SER A 146 -11.75 -0.31 -12.06
N ARG A 147 -12.36 -1.00 -13.03
CA ARG A 147 -11.91 -2.35 -13.43
C ARG A 147 -10.37 -2.29 -13.58
N PRO A 148 -9.62 -3.22 -12.98
CA PRO A 148 -8.43 -2.93 -12.18
C PRO A 148 -7.29 -2.32 -13.01
N GLU A 149 -6.92 -1.07 -12.73
CA GLU A 149 -5.73 -0.45 -13.34
C GLU A 149 -4.90 0.42 -12.37
N LYS A 150 -5.42 0.77 -11.19
CA LYS A 150 -4.62 1.50 -10.19
C LYS A 150 -4.98 1.12 -8.77
N VAL A 151 -3.97 0.65 -8.03
CA VAL A 151 -4.10 0.23 -6.64
C VAL A 151 -3.45 1.29 -5.75
N GLU A 152 -4.26 2.09 -5.05
CA GLU A 152 -3.78 2.82 -3.87
C GLU A 152 -3.98 1.90 -2.67
N ILE A 153 -2.88 1.43 -2.10
CA ILE A 153 -2.89 0.48 -1.00
C ILE A 153 -2.48 1.17 0.28
N VAL A 154 -3.37 1.07 1.25
CA VAL A 154 -3.04 1.25 2.66
C VAL A 154 -3.33 -0.09 3.32
N SER A 155 -2.27 -0.83 3.67
CA SER A 155 -2.42 -2.00 4.52
C SER A 155 -2.42 -1.53 5.97
N ILE A 156 -3.43 -1.93 6.71
CA ILE A 156 -3.42 -1.93 8.16
C ILE A 156 -3.80 -3.35 8.55
N ASP A 157 -2.86 -4.30 8.39
CA ASP A 157 -2.91 -5.43 9.31
C ASP A 157 -2.48 -4.93 10.69
N ARG A 158 -3.04 -5.53 11.73
CA ARG A 158 -2.99 -4.95 13.08
C ARG A 158 -1.57 -4.81 13.65
N ASP A 159 -0.60 -5.51 13.07
CA ASP A 159 0.75 -5.64 13.62
C ASP A 159 1.84 -5.12 12.66
N LEU A 160 1.53 -4.82 11.38
CA LEU A 160 2.52 -4.23 10.46
C LEU A 160 1.90 -3.27 9.40
N PRO A 161 1.79 -1.97 9.72
CA PRO A 161 1.35 -0.96 8.75
C PRO A 161 2.37 -0.75 7.63
N ILE A 162 1.95 -1.00 6.38
CA ILE A 162 2.72 -0.68 5.17
C ILE A 162 1.85 0.08 4.16
N GLY A 163 2.43 1.13 3.56
CA GLY A 163 1.79 1.94 2.55
C GLY A 163 2.71 2.20 1.38
N PHE A 164 2.13 2.23 0.18
CA PHE A 164 2.84 2.51 -1.07
C PHE A 164 2.22 3.75 -1.73
N ARG A 165 3.06 4.59 -2.32
CA ARG A 165 2.62 5.81 -2.98
C ARG A 165 3.53 6.14 -4.17
N ASP A 166 2.93 6.37 -5.34
CA ASP A 166 3.65 6.97 -6.46
C ASP A 166 4.10 8.40 -6.10
N SER A 167 5.31 8.78 -6.50
CA SER A 167 5.77 10.15 -6.35
C SER A 167 4.88 11.12 -7.15
N LYS A 168 4.63 12.29 -6.56
CA LYS A 168 3.73 13.31 -7.12
C LYS A 168 4.35 14.12 -8.25
N ASP A 169 5.66 14.06 -8.39
CA ASP A 169 6.45 14.85 -9.36
C ASP A 169 6.54 14.20 -10.76
N GLY A 170 5.95 13.02 -10.95
CA GLY A 170 6.00 12.31 -12.22
C GLY A 170 7.35 11.64 -12.51
N SER A 171 8.27 11.62 -11.53
CA SER A 171 9.56 10.92 -11.62
C SER A 171 9.41 9.42 -11.87
N GLY A 172 8.25 8.84 -11.54
CA GLY A 172 8.02 7.39 -11.57
C GLY A 172 8.62 6.66 -10.37
N GLU A 173 9.08 7.40 -9.36
CA GLU A 173 9.53 6.87 -8.08
C GLU A 173 8.35 6.36 -7.25
N VAL A 174 8.62 5.37 -6.40
CA VAL A 174 7.65 4.84 -5.45
C VAL A 174 8.16 5.01 -4.03
N GLU A 175 7.34 5.64 -3.19
CA GLU A 175 7.58 5.77 -1.76
C GLU A 175 6.93 4.62 -1.01
N ILE A 176 7.69 4.03 -0.08
CA ILE A 176 7.26 2.95 0.80
C ILE A 176 7.29 3.48 2.22
N CYS A 177 6.13 3.53 2.87
CA CYS A 177 6.01 3.89 4.28
C CYS A 177 5.80 2.62 5.10
N LEU A 178 6.63 2.41 6.11
CA LEU A 178 6.61 1.21 6.94
C LEU A 178 6.70 1.59 8.42
N VAL A 179 6.04 0.81 9.27
CA VAL A 179 6.19 0.90 10.73
C VAL A 179 6.66 -0.45 11.27
N LEU A 180 7.83 -0.49 11.90
CA LEU A 180 8.44 -1.70 12.47
C LEU A 180 9.01 -1.42 13.86
N ASN A 181 9.23 -2.46 14.66
CA ASN A 181 10.08 -2.34 15.85
C ASN A 181 11.47 -1.83 15.47
N LYS A 182 12.07 -0.98 16.31
CA LYS A 182 13.35 -0.33 16.02
C LYS A 182 14.43 -1.28 15.49
N HIS A 183 14.67 -2.40 16.18
CA HIS A 183 15.69 -3.38 15.78
C HIS A 183 15.41 -4.02 14.41
N VAL A 184 14.15 -4.28 14.10
CA VAL A 184 13.74 -4.83 12.80
C VAL A 184 13.84 -3.75 11.71
N MET A 185 13.50 -2.50 12.02
CA MET A 185 13.66 -1.37 11.10
C MET A 185 15.12 -1.15 10.71
N ASP A 186 16.06 -1.27 11.65
CA ASP A 186 17.49 -1.13 11.38
C ASP A 186 17.97 -2.24 10.42
N HIS A 187 17.54 -3.49 10.64
CA HIS A 187 17.89 -4.60 9.77
C HIS A 187 17.24 -4.47 8.38
N PHE A 188 15.97 -4.06 8.33
CA PHE A 188 15.26 -3.76 7.08
C PHE A 188 15.98 -2.68 6.28
N SER A 189 16.38 -1.57 6.92
CA SER A 189 17.03 -0.45 6.25
C SER A 189 18.33 -0.89 5.58
N THR A 190 19.14 -1.70 6.27
CA THR A 190 20.37 -2.27 5.72
C THR A 190 20.08 -3.17 4.53
N LEU A 191 19.19 -4.16 4.67
CA LEU A 191 18.84 -5.10 3.61
C LEU A 191 18.25 -4.40 2.38
N PHE A 192 17.42 -3.38 2.61
CA PHE A 192 16.82 -2.56 1.58
C PHE A 192 17.92 -1.79 0.83
N LEU A 193 18.77 -1.03 1.53
CA LEU A 193 19.82 -0.23 0.87
C LEU A 193 20.91 -1.08 0.21
N GLU A 194 21.33 -2.19 0.82
CA GLU A 194 22.29 -3.11 0.22
C GLU A 194 21.77 -3.69 -1.09
N GLY A 195 20.50 -4.10 -1.13
CA GLY A 195 19.87 -4.55 -2.36
C GLY A 195 19.73 -3.45 -3.41
N LEU A 196 19.72 -2.16 -3.04
CA LEU A 196 19.82 -1.04 -3.98
C LEU A 196 21.24 -0.88 -4.56
N SER A 197 22.26 -1.21 -3.77
CA SER A 197 23.67 -0.99 -4.13
C SER A 197 24.31 -2.12 -4.95
N CYS A 198 23.78 -3.35 -4.84
CA CYS A 198 24.40 -4.55 -5.41
C CYS A 198 23.86 -4.96 -6.80
N ASN A 199 22.98 -4.16 -7.43
CA ASN A 199 22.38 -4.44 -8.74
C ASN A 199 22.52 -3.27 -9.73
#